data_AF-A0AA35W5X4-F1
#
_entry.id   AF-A0AA35W5X4-F1
#
_cell.length_a   1.000
_cell.length_b   1.000
_cell.length_c   1.000
_cell.angle_alpha   90.00
_cell.angle_beta   90.00
_cell.angle_gamma   90.00
#
_symmetry.space_group_name_H-M   'P 1'
#
loop_
_entity.id
_entity.type
_entity.pdbx_description
1 polymer ?
#
loop_
_entity_poly.entity_id
_entity_poly.type
_entity_poly.pdbx_seq_one_letter_code
_entity_poly.pdbx_strand_id
1 'polypeptide(L)'
;MLLRCQRRARQSATSPSTRRRSDDSNSRHNEAGKCQRSLLPKPLKDAVDTDSHRAGTAVRNPLSSEPIAPTQPLRLNPAQSAAFAEIQKALASHTTEFISDNETKHPLTFLLHGVTGSGKTEVYMQAMAEVLENGKSVIALVPEISLTPQTASRFVGRFGDRVALLHSRLSDGERYDQWHRIQKGEADIVIGPRSAIFAPVQKLGMLIIDEEHSDSYKSETAPRYHAREVAQKRSDLANCLVLLGSATPSLESFHQGAKRELSAPKPPRPCF
;
A
#
# COMPACT_ATOMS: atom_id res chain seq x y z
N MET A 1 -7.46 -51.14 -0.49
CA MET A 1 -7.20 -50.60 0.86
C MET A 1 -7.85 -49.23 0.93
N LEU A 2 -9.14 -49.22 1.32
CA LEU A 2 -10.04 -48.06 1.35
C LEU A 2 -9.91 -47.37 2.71
N LEU A 3 -9.81 -46.05 2.78
CA LEU A 3 -10.23 -45.31 3.96
C LEU A 3 -11.03 -44.05 3.55
N ARG A 4 -12.35 -44.20 3.65
CA ARG A 4 -13.34 -43.11 3.68
C ARG A 4 -13.27 -42.46 5.07
N CYS A 5 -13.25 -41.12 5.16
CA CYS A 5 -13.54 -40.42 6.42
C CYS A 5 -14.94 -39.80 6.33
N GLN A 6 -15.85 -40.31 7.15
CA GLN A 6 -17.26 -39.94 7.22
C GLN A 6 -17.51 -38.73 8.15
N ARG A 7 -18.54 -37.97 7.78
CA ARG A 7 -19.28 -37.00 8.62
C ARG A 7 -19.67 -37.56 9.99
N ARG A 8 -19.69 -36.70 11.02
CA ARG A 8 -20.68 -36.78 12.10
C ARG A 8 -21.23 -35.39 12.44
N ALA A 9 -22.55 -35.36 12.59
CA ALA A 9 -23.39 -34.25 13.03
C ALA A 9 -24.05 -34.63 14.38
N ARG A 10 -24.70 -33.62 14.99
CA ARG A 10 -25.58 -33.64 16.19
C ARG A 10 -24.82 -33.40 17.52
N GLN A 11 -25.30 -32.61 18.48
CA GLN A 11 -26.69 -32.40 18.91
C GLN A 11 -26.83 -31.13 19.79
N SER A 12 -28.03 -30.53 19.75
CA SER A 12 -28.57 -29.44 20.57
C SER A 12 -28.96 -29.89 21.99
N ALA A 13 -28.88 -29.00 22.99
CA ALA A 13 -29.63 -29.14 24.24
C ALA A 13 -30.10 -27.78 24.79
N THR A 14 -31.33 -27.79 25.25
CA THR A 14 -32.21 -26.71 25.69
C THR A 14 -32.01 -26.31 27.17
N SER A 15 -32.46 -25.10 27.48
CA SER A 15 -32.61 -24.44 28.80
C SER A 15 -33.43 -25.23 29.85
N PRO A 16 -33.42 -24.81 31.13
CA PRO A 16 -34.58 -24.04 31.62
C PRO A 16 -34.28 -22.90 32.64
N SER A 17 -35.31 -22.06 32.79
CA SER A 17 -35.47 -20.84 33.60
C SER A 17 -35.44 -21.01 35.12
N THR A 18 -35.17 -19.93 35.87
CA THR A 18 -36.02 -19.53 37.02
C THR A 18 -35.81 -18.06 37.45
N ARG A 19 -36.90 -17.46 37.93
CA ARG A 19 -37.18 -16.03 38.24
C ARG A 19 -36.68 -15.58 39.62
N ARG A 20 -36.50 -14.25 39.79
CA ARG A 20 -37.23 -13.30 40.70
C ARG A 20 -36.39 -12.01 40.85
N ARG A 21 -36.86 -10.84 40.38
CA ARG A 21 -37.64 -9.79 41.08
C ARG A 21 -36.95 -9.22 42.33
N SER A 22 -36.56 -7.94 42.29
CA SER A 22 -37.29 -6.83 42.94
C SER A 22 -36.54 -5.50 42.77
N ASP A 23 -37.25 -4.54 42.19
CA ASP A 23 -37.34 -3.10 42.52
C ASP A 23 -36.39 -2.55 43.61
N ASP A 24 -35.77 -1.40 43.35
CA ASP A 24 -36.23 -0.21 44.05
C ASP A 24 -35.81 1.11 43.41
N SER A 25 -36.73 2.05 43.56
CA SER A 25 -36.77 3.38 43.00
C SER A 25 -36.38 4.44 44.02
N ASN A 26 -35.95 5.58 43.50
CA ASN A 26 -36.41 6.94 43.87
C ASN A 26 -35.46 7.89 44.62
N SER A 27 -35.35 9.07 44.00
CA SER A 27 -35.47 10.43 44.55
C SER A 27 -34.28 11.18 45.20
N ARG A 28 -33.93 12.26 44.48
CA ARG A 28 -33.95 13.70 44.87
C ARG A 28 -32.93 14.22 45.91
N HIS A 29 -32.26 15.32 45.54
CA HIS A 29 -32.14 16.66 46.19
C HIS A 29 -31.01 17.41 45.42
N ASN A 30 -31.25 18.39 44.54
CA ASN A 30 -31.68 19.79 44.69
C ASN A 30 -30.64 20.73 45.35
N GLU A 31 -30.06 21.63 44.56
CA GLU A 31 -29.74 23.07 44.81
C GLU A 31 -28.82 23.59 43.69
N ALA A 32 -29.25 24.49 42.79
CA ALA A 32 -29.45 25.94 42.93
C ALA A 32 -28.14 26.76 42.85
N GLY A 33 -27.86 27.32 41.68
CA GLY A 33 -26.76 28.28 41.44
C GLY A 33 -26.97 29.07 40.15
N LYS A 34 -27.64 30.22 40.28
CA LYS A 34 -27.99 31.18 39.21
C LYS A 34 -26.75 31.76 38.52
N CYS A 35 -26.75 31.86 37.19
CA CYS A 35 -26.18 33.01 36.49
C CYS A 35 -26.84 33.17 35.11
N GLN A 36 -27.95 33.89 35.06
CA GLN A 36 -28.54 34.38 33.82
C GLN A 36 -27.79 35.64 33.37
N ARG A 37 -27.22 35.63 32.16
CA ARG A 37 -26.97 36.87 31.42
C ARG A 37 -27.43 36.70 29.98
N SER A 38 -28.53 37.38 29.72
CA SER A 38 -29.18 37.57 28.44
C SER A 38 -28.24 38.18 27.40
N LEU A 39 -28.09 37.53 26.25
CA LEU A 39 -27.64 38.17 25.02
C LEU A 39 -28.53 37.68 23.88
N LEU A 40 -29.64 38.39 23.68
CA LEU A 40 -30.44 38.30 22.46
C LEU A 40 -29.63 38.85 21.28
N PRO A 41 -29.73 38.25 20.08
CA PRO A 41 -28.98 38.68 18.91
C PRO A 41 -29.53 40.00 18.34
N LYS A 42 -28.62 40.89 17.89
CA LYS A 42 -28.96 42.13 17.17
C LYS A 42 -29.37 41.82 15.73
N PRO A 43 -30.30 42.59 15.12
CA PRO A 43 -30.87 42.26 13.83
C PRO A 43 -29.94 42.59 12.67
N LEU A 44 -30.06 41.76 11.63
CA LEU A 44 -29.41 41.81 10.33
C LEU A 44 -29.89 43.05 9.56
N LYS A 45 -28.96 43.82 8.99
CA LYS A 45 -29.24 44.80 7.94
C LYS A 45 -28.51 44.38 6.68
N ASP A 46 -29.22 44.55 5.58
CA ASP A 46 -28.96 44.02 4.25
C ASP A 46 -27.58 44.41 3.71
N ALA A 47 -26.83 43.39 3.30
CA ALA A 47 -25.85 43.49 2.24
C ALA A 47 -26.09 42.30 1.31
N VAL A 48 -26.93 42.53 0.32
CA VAL A 48 -26.90 41.76 -0.92
C VAL A 48 -25.56 42.08 -1.55
N ASP A 49 -24.61 41.16 -1.48
CA ASP A 49 -23.57 41.09 -2.49
C ASP A 49 -23.23 39.64 -2.80
N THR A 50 -23.22 39.38 -4.09
CA THR A 50 -23.06 38.11 -4.76
C THR A 50 -21.62 37.62 -4.62
N ASP A 51 -21.38 36.44 -4.04
CA ASP A 51 -20.56 35.46 -4.74
C ASP A 51 -20.69 34.04 -4.18
N SER A 52 -20.93 33.12 -5.09
CA SER A 52 -20.91 31.69 -4.91
C SER A 52 -19.48 31.19 -4.76
N HIS A 53 -18.96 31.07 -3.54
CA HIS A 53 -17.74 30.33 -3.27
C HIS A 53 -18.04 29.11 -2.40
N ARG A 54 -18.39 28.00 -3.07
CA ARG A 54 -18.19 26.66 -2.52
C ARG A 54 -16.71 26.53 -2.19
N ALA A 55 -16.36 26.57 -0.91
CA ALA A 55 -15.03 26.24 -0.43
C ALA A 55 -14.72 24.78 -0.81
N GLY A 56 -14.04 24.58 -1.93
CA GLY A 56 -13.39 23.31 -2.23
C GLY A 56 -12.31 23.08 -1.18
N THR A 57 -12.41 22.01 -0.41
CA THR A 57 -11.37 21.60 0.54
C THR A 57 -10.07 21.39 -0.25
N ALA A 58 -9.14 22.34 -0.17
CA ALA A 58 -7.85 22.21 -0.84
C ALA A 58 -7.14 20.96 -0.29
N VAL A 59 -6.83 20.02 -1.18
CA VAL A 59 -6.09 18.80 -0.85
C VAL A 59 -4.72 19.21 -0.32
N ARG A 60 -4.40 18.82 0.92
CA ARG A 60 -3.09 19.13 1.53
C ARG A 60 -2.03 18.27 0.85
N ASN A 61 -1.10 18.89 0.13
CA ASN A 61 0.02 18.20 -0.51
C ASN A 61 1.20 18.08 0.49
N PRO A 62 1.58 16.86 0.93
CA PRO A 62 2.63 16.64 1.92
C PRO A 62 4.03 17.13 1.48
N LEU A 63 4.22 17.43 0.20
CA LEU A 63 5.49 17.88 -0.38
C LEU A 63 5.45 19.35 -0.84
N SER A 64 4.45 20.12 -0.41
CA SER A 64 4.14 21.47 -0.91
C SER A 64 5.18 22.56 -0.67
N SER A 65 6.30 22.29 0.01
CA SER A 65 7.28 23.34 0.31
C SER A 65 8.11 23.77 -0.91
N GLU A 66 8.36 22.90 -1.89
CA GLU A 66 9.08 23.25 -3.13
C GLU A 66 8.60 22.43 -4.35
N PRO A 67 8.48 23.05 -5.54
CA PRO A 67 8.13 22.32 -6.76
C PRO A 67 9.25 21.36 -7.17
N ILE A 68 8.94 20.06 -7.19
CA ILE A 68 9.89 19.02 -7.64
C ILE A 68 9.94 19.01 -9.17
N ALA A 69 11.12 19.21 -9.73
CA ALA A 69 11.30 19.19 -11.18
C ALA A 69 11.01 17.79 -11.77
N PRO A 70 10.29 17.69 -12.90
CA PRO A 70 10.03 16.42 -13.55
C PRO A 70 11.34 15.79 -14.06
N THR A 71 11.45 14.47 -13.91
CA THR A 71 12.63 13.69 -14.31
C THR A 71 12.29 12.73 -15.44
N GLN A 72 13.28 12.42 -16.29
CA GLN A 72 13.17 11.42 -17.35
C GLN A 72 13.77 10.07 -16.91
N PRO A 73 13.28 8.94 -17.43
CA PRO A 73 13.88 7.63 -17.16
C PRO A 73 15.35 7.60 -17.56
N LEU A 74 16.16 6.97 -16.72
CA LEU A 74 17.59 6.84 -16.96
C LEU A 74 17.86 5.70 -17.95
N ARG A 75 18.97 5.78 -18.67
CA ARG A 75 19.41 4.68 -19.53
C ARG A 75 19.83 3.49 -18.67
N LEU A 76 19.13 2.37 -18.83
CA LEU A 76 19.48 1.12 -18.16
C LEU A 76 20.80 0.56 -18.69
N ASN A 77 21.59 -0.04 -17.79
CA ASN A 77 22.73 -0.85 -18.17
C ASN A 77 22.28 -2.22 -18.70
N PRO A 78 23.14 -3.00 -19.38
CA PRO A 78 22.73 -4.27 -20.02
C PRO A 78 22.05 -5.27 -19.06
N ALA A 79 22.53 -5.38 -17.83
CA ALA A 79 21.95 -6.29 -16.84
C ALA A 79 20.59 -5.80 -16.31
N GLN A 80 20.45 -4.49 -16.09
CA GLN A 80 19.17 -3.87 -15.75
C GLN A 80 18.16 -4.02 -16.91
N SER A 81 18.60 -3.82 -18.15
CA SER A 81 17.75 -4.01 -19.34
C SER A 81 17.28 -5.46 -19.47
N ALA A 82 18.16 -6.44 -19.22
CA ALA A 82 17.78 -7.84 -19.23
C ALA A 82 16.76 -8.16 -18.13
N ALA A 83 16.98 -7.67 -16.91
CA ALA A 83 16.02 -7.84 -15.81
C ALA A 83 14.68 -7.17 -16.12
N PHE A 84 14.70 -5.93 -16.64
CA PHE A 84 13.51 -5.21 -17.02
C PHE A 84 12.73 -5.91 -18.15
N ALA A 85 13.43 -6.46 -19.15
CA ALA A 85 12.81 -7.20 -20.24
C ALA A 85 12.06 -8.45 -19.76
N GLU A 86 12.62 -9.18 -18.78
CA GLU A 86 11.93 -10.34 -18.18
C GLU A 86 10.68 -9.91 -17.38
N ILE A 87 10.76 -8.78 -16.67
CA ILE A 87 9.59 -8.20 -15.98
C ILE A 87 8.53 -7.78 -17.01
N GLN A 88 8.91 -7.11 -18.10
CA GLN A 88 8.00 -6.72 -19.18
C GLN A 88 7.30 -7.94 -19.80
N LYS A 89 8.05 -9.00 -20.11
CA LYS A 89 7.47 -10.26 -20.63
C LYS A 89 6.42 -10.83 -19.67
N ALA A 90 6.72 -10.83 -18.39
CA ALA A 90 5.79 -11.31 -17.37
C ALA A 90 4.52 -10.45 -17.29
N LEU A 91 4.66 -9.11 -17.29
CA LEU A 91 3.54 -8.17 -17.30
C LEU A 91 2.66 -8.33 -18.56
N ALA A 92 3.27 -8.54 -19.73
CA ALA A 92 2.57 -8.77 -20.99
C ALA A 92 1.79 -10.10 -20.98
N SER A 93 2.45 -11.20 -20.55
CA SER A 93 1.83 -12.53 -20.50
C SER A 93 0.64 -12.62 -19.54
N HIS A 94 0.63 -11.79 -18.50
CA HIS A 94 -0.50 -11.68 -17.57
C HIS A 94 -1.69 -10.90 -18.10
N THR A 95 -1.50 -10.12 -19.16
CA THR A 95 -2.58 -9.37 -19.81
C THR A 95 -3.33 -10.25 -20.81
N THR A 96 -2.72 -11.36 -21.26
CA THR A 96 -3.36 -12.38 -22.08
C THR A 96 -4.08 -13.39 -21.18
N GLU A 97 -5.32 -13.07 -20.80
CA GLU A 97 -6.25 -14.12 -20.37
C GLU A 97 -6.49 -15.10 -21.54
N PHE A 98 -6.85 -16.34 -21.20
CA PHE A 98 -7.01 -17.54 -22.03
C PHE A 98 -5.75 -18.42 -22.18
N ILE A 99 -5.67 -19.49 -21.37
CA ILE A 99 -5.81 -20.90 -21.80
C ILE A 99 -5.41 -21.86 -20.65
N SER A 100 -6.29 -22.84 -20.41
CA SER A 100 -6.12 -24.13 -19.72
C SER A 100 -6.26 -24.21 -18.18
N ASP A 101 -7.34 -24.89 -17.77
CA ASP A 101 -7.82 -25.14 -16.40
C ASP A 101 -6.94 -26.09 -15.55
N ASN A 102 -5.64 -26.25 -15.83
CA ASN A 102 -4.85 -27.30 -15.19
C ASN A 102 -3.40 -26.96 -14.80
N GLU A 103 -2.98 -25.71 -14.92
CA GLU A 103 -1.73 -25.25 -14.32
C GLU A 103 -2.02 -24.34 -13.14
N THR A 104 -1.47 -24.69 -11.97
CA THR A 104 -1.50 -23.85 -10.78
C THR A 104 -0.98 -22.45 -11.12
N LYS A 105 -1.87 -21.45 -11.14
CA LYS A 105 -1.52 -20.03 -11.18
C LYS A 105 -0.58 -19.75 -10.00
N HIS A 106 0.71 -19.77 -10.24
CA HIS A 106 1.67 -19.30 -9.25
C HIS A 106 1.75 -17.79 -9.36
N PRO A 107 1.68 -17.04 -8.25
CA PRO A 107 1.93 -15.60 -8.27
C PRO A 107 3.31 -15.37 -8.89
N LEU A 108 3.37 -14.52 -9.91
CA LEU A 108 4.62 -14.18 -10.56
C LEU A 108 5.44 -13.29 -9.65
N THR A 109 6.17 -13.95 -8.76
CA THR A 109 7.12 -13.34 -7.85
C THR A 109 8.50 -13.35 -8.52
N PHE A 110 9.05 -12.17 -8.75
CA PHE A 110 10.40 -11.99 -9.25
C PHE A 110 11.31 -11.49 -8.12
N LEU A 111 12.53 -12.01 -8.09
CA LEU A 111 13.58 -11.48 -7.22
C LEU A 111 14.55 -10.67 -8.09
N LEU A 112 14.59 -9.35 -7.87
CA LEU A 112 15.62 -8.48 -8.40
C LEU A 112 16.77 -8.39 -7.39
N HIS A 113 17.78 -9.23 -7.62
CA HIS A 113 18.93 -9.32 -6.75
C HIS A 113 20.04 -8.37 -7.23
N GLY A 114 20.52 -7.48 -6.37
CA GLY A 114 21.56 -6.52 -6.75
C GLY A 114 22.10 -5.74 -5.58
N VAL A 115 23.41 -5.49 -5.56
CA VAL A 115 24.04 -4.70 -4.49
C VAL A 115 23.46 -3.29 -4.37
N THR A 116 23.63 -2.63 -3.23
CA THR A 116 23.29 -1.22 -3.08
C THR A 116 24.03 -0.39 -4.12
N GLY A 117 23.34 0.56 -4.76
CA GLY A 117 23.91 1.37 -5.85
C GLY A 117 23.90 0.71 -7.23
N SER A 118 23.45 -0.54 -7.38
CA SER A 118 23.30 -1.20 -8.70
C SER A 118 22.14 -0.65 -9.55
N GLY A 119 21.44 0.38 -9.06
CA GLY A 119 20.32 1.02 -9.74
C GLY A 119 19.01 0.22 -9.77
N LYS A 120 18.76 -0.64 -8.78
CA LYS A 120 17.50 -1.40 -8.66
C LYS A 120 16.26 -0.50 -8.71
N THR A 121 16.33 0.67 -8.07
CA THR A 121 15.26 1.67 -8.06
C THR A 121 14.87 2.13 -9.46
N GLU A 122 15.81 2.25 -10.39
CA GLU A 122 15.49 2.63 -11.78
C GLU A 122 14.70 1.54 -12.48
N VAL A 123 15.07 0.27 -12.27
CA VAL A 123 14.30 -0.88 -12.79
C VAL A 123 12.88 -0.88 -12.21
N TYR A 124 12.72 -0.54 -10.92
CA TYR A 124 11.39 -0.39 -10.31
C TYR A 124 10.58 0.72 -10.99
N MET A 125 11.16 1.90 -11.18
CA MET A 125 10.46 3.02 -11.81
C MET A 125 10.08 2.71 -13.27
N GLN A 126 10.90 2.02 -14.04
CA GLN A 126 10.54 1.62 -15.41
C GLN A 126 9.46 0.54 -15.42
N ALA A 127 9.53 -0.44 -14.51
CA ALA A 127 8.46 -1.44 -14.35
C ALA A 127 7.13 -0.81 -13.91
N MET A 128 7.17 0.17 -13.00
CA MET A 128 5.98 0.95 -12.63
C MET A 128 5.39 1.67 -13.83
N ALA A 129 6.22 2.33 -14.65
CA ALA A 129 5.75 3.03 -15.84
C ALA A 129 5.01 2.08 -16.81
N GLU A 130 5.55 0.91 -17.08
CA GLU A 130 4.89 -0.13 -17.90
C GLU A 130 3.51 -0.54 -17.34
N VAL A 131 3.41 -0.73 -16.02
CA VAL A 131 2.14 -1.09 -15.37
C VAL A 131 1.12 0.03 -15.50
N LEU A 132 1.56 1.29 -15.34
CA LEU A 132 0.74 2.47 -15.50
C LEU A 132 0.26 2.68 -16.93
N GLU A 133 1.10 2.37 -17.93
CA GLU A 133 0.73 2.42 -19.36
C GLU A 133 -0.38 1.42 -19.70
N ASN A 134 -0.44 0.31 -18.97
CA ASN A 134 -1.52 -0.68 -19.04
C ASN A 134 -2.75 -0.32 -18.20
N GLY A 135 -2.83 0.90 -17.66
CA GLY A 135 -3.99 1.39 -16.88
C GLY A 135 -4.19 0.69 -15.55
N LYS A 136 -3.12 0.11 -14.99
CA LYS A 136 -3.09 -0.58 -13.69
C LYS A 136 -2.31 0.25 -12.67
N SER A 137 -2.53 -0.03 -11.39
CA SER A 137 -1.89 0.69 -10.27
C SER A 137 -0.79 -0.13 -9.60
N VAL A 138 0.08 0.53 -8.83
CA VAL A 138 1.23 -0.07 -8.15
C VAL A 138 1.24 0.29 -6.67
N ILE A 139 1.62 -0.67 -5.82
CA ILE A 139 2.06 -0.38 -4.46
C ILE A 139 3.54 -0.72 -4.33
N ALA A 140 4.33 0.23 -3.85
CA ALA A 140 5.74 0.04 -3.52
C ALA A 140 5.98 0.18 -2.03
N LEU A 141 6.38 -0.93 -1.40
CA LEU A 141 6.83 -0.95 -0.04
C LEU A 141 8.31 -0.60 0.02
N VAL A 142 8.63 0.44 0.77
CA VAL A 142 9.99 0.90 1.04
C VAL A 142 10.15 0.96 2.56
N PRO A 143 11.30 0.55 3.13
CA PRO A 143 11.49 0.67 4.57
C PRO A 143 11.26 2.11 5.05
N GLU A 144 10.60 2.29 6.19
CA GLU A 144 10.16 3.60 6.67
C GLU A 144 11.32 4.61 6.83
N ILE A 145 12.48 4.10 7.24
CA ILE A 145 13.72 4.87 7.37
C ILE A 145 14.32 5.27 6.01
N SER A 146 14.05 4.48 4.96
CA SER A 146 14.54 4.70 3.59
C SER A 146 13.63 5.62 2.78
N LEU A 147 12.40 5.85 3.25
CA LEU A 147 11.47 6.84 2.69
C LEU A 147 11.85 8.25 3.17
N THR A 148 13.04 8.66 2.79
CA THR A 148 13.53 10.03 2.96
C THR A 148 12.85 10.96 1.96
N PRO A 149 12.81 12.28 2.22
CA PRO A 149 12.34 13.26 1.23
C PRO A 149 13.03 13.08 -0.13
N GLN A 150 14.32 12.76 -0.15
CA GLN A 150 15.04 12.51 -1.40
C GLN A 150 14.48 11.32 -2.19
N THR A 151 14.22 10.18 -1.53
CA THR A 151 13.62 9.00 -2.16
C THR A 151 12.21 9.33 -2.67
N ALA A 152 11.40 9.99 -1.84
CA ALA A 152 10.05 10.42 -2.19
C ALA A 152 10.06 11.37 -3.41
N SER A 153 10.95 12.36 -3.43
CA SER A 153 11.09 13.31 -4.53
C SER A 153 11.50 12.65 -5.84
N ARG A 154 12.21 11.51 -5.84
CA ARG A 154 12.51 10.79 -7.09
C ARG A 154 11.25 10.22 -7.71
N PHE A 155 10.38 9.58 -6.92
CA PHE A 155 9.13 9.03 -7.42
C PHE A 155 8.17 10.14 -7.86
N VAL A 156 8.05 11.21 -7.08
CA VAL A 156 7.20 12.35 -7.43
C VAL A 156 7.75 13.11 -8.63
N GLY A 157 9.07 13.27 -8.76
CA GLY A 157 9.67 13.83 -9.96
C GLY A 157 9.44 12.96 -11.20
N ARG A 158 9.32 11.64 -11.06
CA ARG A 158 9.10 10.73 -12.21
C ARG A 158 7.64 10.58 -12.62
N PHE A 159 6.71 10.65 -11.67
CA PHE A 159 5.29 10.32 -11.89
C PHE A 159 4.32 11.44 -11.50
N GLY A 160 4.82 12.54 -10.94
CA GLY A 160 4.04 13.71 -10.55
C GLY A 160 2.95 13.39 -9.55
N ASP A 161 1.77 13.95 -9.80
CA ASP A 161 0.60 13.84 -8.92
C ASP A 161 0.00 12.42 -8.88
N ARG A 162 0.45 11.50 -9.74
CA ARG A 162 -0.02 10.10 -9.73
C ARG A 162 0.47 9.32 -8.50
N VAL A 163 1.38 9.89 -7.71
CA VAL A 163 1.94 9.27 -6.50
C VAL A 163 1.18 9.73 -5.25
N ALA A 164 0.80 8.75 -4.42
CA ALA A 164 0.37 8.97 -3.05
C ALA A 164 1.44 8.40 -2.09
N LEU A 165 1.94 9.25 -1.21
CA LEU A 165 2.85 8.87 -0.14
C LEU A 165 2.06 8.54 1.11
N LEU A 166 2.32 7.39 1.73
CA LEU A 166 1.74 7.00 3.02
C LEU A 166 2.88 6.72 3.99
N HIS A 167 2.99 7.50 5.07
CA HIS A 167 3.97 7.25 6.14
C HIS A 167 3.54 7.87 7.47
N SER A 168 4.26 7.53 8.54
CA SER A 168 3.97 7.98 9.91
C SER A 168 4.04 9.50 10.09
N ARG A 169 4.93 10.19 9.36
CA ARG A 169 5.10 11.66 9.46
C ARG A 169 3.92 12.48 8.90
N LEU A 170 2.93 11.85 8.25
CA LEU A 170 1.73 12.55 7.81
C LEU A 170 0.80 12.80 9.00
N SER A 171 0.23 14.00 9.06
CA SER A 171 -0.92 14.28 9.93
C SER A 171 -2.11 13.40 9.53
N ASP A 172 -3.05 13.21 10.45
CA ASP A 172 -4.24 12.39 10.18
C ASP A 172 -5.08 12.94 9.03
N GLY A 173 -5.15 14.27 8.90
CA GLY A 173 -5.80 14.91 7.77
C GLY A 173 -5.10 14.63 6.44
N GLU A 174 -3.77 14.72 6.38
CA GLU A 174 -3.03 14.43 5.14
C GLU A 174 -3.13 12.95 4.77
N ARG A 175 -3.04 12.06 5.77
CA ARG A 175 -3.23 10.62 5.56
C ARG A 175 -4.62 10.32 5.02
N TYR A 176 -5.66 10.98 5.55
CA TYR A 176 -7.03 10.89 5.06
C TYR A 176 -7.14 11.34 3.61
N ASP A 177 -6.56 12.50 3.27
CA ASP A 177 -6.58 13.03 1.91
C ASP A 177 -5.89 12.06 0.93
N GLN A 178 -4.70 11.55 1.28
CA GLN A 178 -4.00 10.56 0.44
C GLN A 178 -4.79 9.26 0.30
N TRP A 179 -5.38 8.76 1.38
CA TRP A 179 -6.21 7.55 1.35
C TRP A 179 -7.42 7.71 0.42
N HIS A 180 -8.07 8.87 0.47
CA HIS A 180 -9.22 9.18 -0.39
C HIS A 180 -8.83 9.30 -1.86
N ARG A 181 -7.69 9.93 -2.15
CA ARG A 181 -7.13 9.99 -3.52
C ARG A 181 -6.89 8.60 -4.09
N ILE A 182 -6.28 7.71 -3.30
CA ILE A 182 -6.04 6.33 -3.69
C ILE A 182 -7.37 5.61 -3.96
N GLN A 183 -8.33 5.74 -3.03
CA GLN A 183 -9.62 5.09 -3.14
C GLN A 183 -10.41 5.51 -4.39
N LYS A 184 -10.29 6.78 -4.80
CA LYS A 184 -10.92 7.30 -6.03
C LYS A 184 -10.18 6.97 -7.32
N GLY A 185 -8.95 6.45 -7.24
CA GLY A 185 -8.09 6.26 -8.41
C GLY A 185 -7.46 7.55 -8.93
N GLU A 186 -7.38 8.60 -8.10
CA GLU A 186 -6.66 9.85 -8.43
C GLU A 186 -5.13 9.67 -8.27
N ALA A 187 -4.70 8.63 -7.55
CA ALA A 187 -3.30 8.23 -7.43
C ALA A 187 -3.14 6.75 -7.83
N ASP A 188 -2.28 6.51 -8.81
CA ASP A 188 -2.04 5.17 -9.36
C ASP A 188 -0.84 4.47 -8.69
N ILE A 189 0.04 5.23 -8.04
CA ILE A 189 1.20 4.69 -7.34
C ILE A 189 1.06 5.02 -5.85
N VAL A 190 1.14 4.00 -5.01
CA VAL A 190 1.23 4.17 -3.55
C VAL A 190 2.62 3.79 -3.08
N ILE A 191 3.26 4.67 -2.32
CA ILE A 191 4.58 4.42 -1.75
C ILE A 191 4.51 4.61 -0.24
N GLY A 192 5.03 3.63 0.50
CA GLY A 192 5.05 3.73 1.94
C GLY A 192 5.73 2.56 2.62
N PRO A 193 5.74 2.53 3.96
CA PRO A 193 6.25 1.42 4.73
C PRO A 193 5.26 0.25 4.70
N ARG A 194 5.50 -0.75 5.53
CA ARG A 194 4.69 -1.97 5.67
C ARG A 194 3.17 -1.76 5.73
N SER A 195 2.66 -0.63 6.24
CA SER A 195 1.21 -0.35 6.34
C SER A 195 0.57 0.04 5.00
N ALA A 196 1.36 0.54 4.04
CA ALA A 196 0.88 0.86 2.69
C ALA A 196 0.37 -0.38 1.94
N ILE A 197 0.74 -1.59 2.39
CA ILE A 197 0.22 -2.86 1.87
C ILE A 197 -1.28 -3.05 2.11
N PHE A 198 -1.97 -2.13 2.77
CA PHE A 198 -3.43 -2.15 2.90
C PHE A 198 -4.12 -1.05 2.12
N ALA A 199 -3.37 -0.23 1.36
CA ALA A 199 -3.94 0.85 0.58
C ALA A 199 -4.99 0.33 -0.43
N PRO A 200 -6.13 1.02 -0.57
CA PRO A 200 -7.29 0.56 -1.35
C PRO A 200 -7.12 0.93 -2.84
N VAL A 201 -6.00 0.50 -3.43
CA VAL A 201 -5.69 0.72 -4.84
C VAL A 201 -6.67 -0.04 -5.74
N GLN A 202 -7.13 0.62 -6.80
CA GLN A 202 -7.94 -0.01 -7.85
C GLN A 202 -7.00 -0.66 -8.88
N LYS A 203 -7.46 -1.72 -9.57
CA LYS A 203 -6.72 -2.35 -10.68
C LYS A 203 -5.23 -2.61 -10.38
N LEU A 204 -4.94 -3.19 -9.20
CA LEU A 204 -3.56 -3.47 -8.77
C LEU A 204 -2.85 -4.39 -9.79
N GLY A 205 -1.83 -3.86 -10.46
CA GLY A 205 -1.04 -4.59 -11.46
C GLY A 205 0.32 -5.06 -10.95
N MET A 206 0.87 -4.40 -9.93
CA MET A 206 2.18 -4.74 -9.39
C MET A 206 2.34 -4.36 -7.92
N LEU A 207 3.06 -5.21 -7.19
CA LEU A 207 3.53 -4.99 -5.83
C LEU A 207 5.06 -5.02 -5.82
N ILE A 208 5.69 -4.02 -5.23
CA ILE A 208 7.14 -3.97 -5.07
C ILE A 208 7.48 -3.98 -3.58
N ILE A 209 8.47 -4.78 -3.18
CA ILE A 209 9.00 -4.78 -1.82
C ILE A 209 10.51 -4.53 -1.92
N ASP A 210 10.95 -3.33 -1.56
CA ASP A 210 12.37 -2.99 -1.53
C ASP A 210 13.03 -3.41 -0.21
N GLU A 211 14.32 -3.73 -0.26
CA GLU A 211 15.08 -4.31 0.88
C GLU A 211 14.30 -5.42 1.60
N GLU A 212 13.82 -6.38 0.81
CA GLU A 212 12.81 -7.34 1.22
C GLU A 212 13.22 -8.26 2.39
N HIS A 213 14.52 -8.39 2.63
CA HIS A 213 15.09 -9.10 3.77
C HIS A 213 14.91 -8.37 5.11
N SER A 214 14.44 -7.12 5.09
CA SER A 214 14.31 -6.28 6.27
C SER A 214 13.24 -6.77 7.23
N ASP A 215 13.59 -6.91 8.51
CA ASP A 215 12.65 -7.19 9.60
C ASP A 215 11.59 -6.11 9.77
N SER A 216 11.79 -4.92 9.20
CA SER A 216 10.80 -3.82 9.22
C SER A 216 9.48 -4.20 8.56
N TYR A 217 9.42 -5.27 7.76
CA TYR A 217 8.19 -5.79 7.18
C TYR A 217 7.38 -6.69 8.10
N LYS A 218 7.90 -7.06 9.27
CA LYS A 218 7.20 -7.86 10.27
C LYS A 218 6.54 -6.95 11.32
N SER A 219 5.25 -7.17 11.57
CA SER A 219 4.52 -6.47 12.63
C SER A 219 4.58 -7.23 13.95
N GLU A 220 5.19 -6.60 14.95
CA GLU A 220 5.19 -7.10 16.33
C GLU A 220 3.92 -6.69 17.10
N THR A 221 3.28 -5.60 16.70
CA THR A 221 2.00 -5.13 17.24
C THR A 221 0.82 -5.82 16.58
N ALA A 222 -0.24 -6.09 17.36
CA ALA A 222 -1.45 -6.73 16.88
C ALA A 222 -2.27 -5.79 15.97
N PRO A 223 -2.84 -6.28 14.85
CA PRO A 223 -2.67 -7.63 14.31
C PRO A 223 -1.23 -7.87 13.81
N ARG A 224 -0.66 -9.02 14.17
CA ARG A 224 0.69 -9.42 13.71
C ARG A 224 0.60 -9.96 12.30
N TYR A 225 1.42 -9.45 11.40
CA TYR A 225 1.48 -9.88 10.01
C TYR A 225 2.88 -9.64 9.45
N HIS A 226 3.24 -10.38 8.40
CA HIS A 226 4.40 -10.11 7.58
C HIS A 226 3.96 -9.46 6.26
N ALA A 227 4.45 -8.27 5.93
CA ALA A 227 3.99 -7.53 4.75
C ALA A 227 4.23 -8.31 3.44
N ARG A 228 5.33 -9.07 3.35
CA ARG A 228 5.61 -10.04 2.26
C ARG A 228 4.48 -11.06 2.04
N GLU A 229 4.02 -11.71 3.11
CA GLU A 229 2.93 -12.70 3.02
C GLU A 229 1.62 -12.04 2.60
N VAL A 230 1.34 -10.85 3.14
CA VAL A 230 0.17 -10.06 2.74
C VAL A 230 0.28 -9.66 1.26
N ALA A 231 1.47 -9.28 0.79
CA ALA A 231 1.70 -8.92 -0.60
C ALA A 231 1.48 -10.11 -1.55
N GLN A 232 1.98 -11.29 -1.20
CA GLN A 232 1.72 -12.52 -1.96
C GLN A 232 0.23 -12.81 -2.02
N LYS A 233 -0.45 -12.75 -0.86
CA LYS A 233 -1.90 -13.00 -0.82
C LYS A 233 -2.69 -11.96 -1.62
N ARG A 234 -2.29 -10.68 -1.56
CA ARG A 234 -2.90 -9.61 -2.36
C ARG A 234 -2.64 -9.81 -3.85
N SER A 235 -1.45 -10.26 -4.22
CA SER A 235 -1.09 -10.60 -5.60
C SER A 235 -1.93 -11.75 -6.14
N ASP A 236 -2.15 -12.80 -5.37
CA ASP A 236 -3.04 -13.91 -5.76
C ASP A 236 -4.47 -13.43 -6.00
N LEU A 237 -4.98 -12.57 -5.11
CA LEU A 237 -6.35 -12.04 -5.19
C LEU A 237 -6.52 -11.04 -6.33
N ALA A 238 -5.51 -10.21 -6.60
CA ALA A 238 -5.54 -9.19 -7.64
C ALA A 238 -4.97 -9.68 -8.99
N ASN A 239 -4.44 -10.89 -9.06
CA ASN A 239 -3.70 -11.44 -10.20
C ASN A 239 -2.60 -10.47 -10.68
N CYS A 240 -1.75 -10.02 -9.75
CA CYS A 240 -0.76 -8.98 -10.00
C CYS A 240 0.67 -9.50 -9.80
N LEU A 241 1.67 -8.86 -10.41
CA LEU A 241 3.08 -9.24 -10.26
C LEU A 241 3.64 -8.80 -8.90
N VAL A 242 4.52 -9.60 -8.28
CA VAL A 242 5.29 -9.22 -7.10
C VAL A 242 6.75 -9.11 -7.46
N LEU A 243 7.38 -7.97 -7.18
CA LEU A 243 8.81 -7.75 -7.38
C LEU A 243 9.49 -7.54 -6.02
N LEU A 244 10.34 -8.48 -5.65
CA LEU A 244 11.15 -8.45 -4.45
C LEU A 244 12.52 -7.85 -4.80
N GLY A 245 12.87 -6.77 -4.13
CA GLY A 245 14.15 -6.09 -4.23
C GLY A 245 15.04 -6.43 -3.06
N SER A 246 16.24 -6.96 -3.31
CA SER A 246 17.19 -7.16 -2.21
C SER A 246 18.63 -7.19 -2.70
N ALA A 247 19.54 -6.61 -1.91
CA ALA A 247 20.98 -6.85 -2.05
C ALA A 247 21.43 -8.16 -1.39
N THR A 248 20.66 -8.62 -0.41
CA THR A 248 20.91 -9.81 0.41
C THR A 248 19.59 -10.56 0.56
N PRO A 249 19.16 -11.33 -0.45
CA PRO A 249 17.85 -11.99 -0.43
C PRO A 249 17.74 -12.93 0.76
N SER A 250 16.57 -12.99 1.39
CA SER A 250 16.32 -13.99 2.43
C SER A 250 16.31 -15.39 1.82
N LEU A 251 16.57 -16.44 2.60
CA LEU A 251 16.55 -17.83 2.10
C LEU A 251 15.18 -18.18 1.49
N GLU A 252 14.09 -17.69 2.07
CA GLU A 252 12.73 -17.90 1.59
C GLU A 252 12.51 -17.22 0.24
N SER A 253 12.95 -15.97 0.11
CA SER A 253 12.84 -15.18 -1.12
C SER A 253 13.75 -15.71 -2.21
N PHE A 254 14.92 -16.24 -1.83
CA PHE A 254 15.79 -16.97 -2.73
C PHE A 254 15.11 -18.26 -3.20
N HIS A 255 14.50 -19.07 -2.32
CA HIS A 255 13.78 -20.28 -2.75
C HIS A 255 12.54 -19.99 -3.60
N GLN A 256 11.78 -18.93 -3.29
CA GLN A 256 10.58 -18.53 -4.03
C GLN A 256 10.94 -17.85 -5.35
N GLY A 257 12.00 -17.03 -5.36
CA GLY A 257 12.52 -16.32 -6.52
C GLY A 257 13.49 -17.14 -7.39
N ALA A 258 14.08 -18.23 -6.88
CA ALA A 258 15.06 -19.06 -7.61
C ALA A 258 14.50 -19.72 -8.86
N LYS A 259 13.16 -19.81 -8.99
CA LYS A 259 12.53 -20.25 -10.24
C LYS A 259 12.59 -19.18 -11.35
N ARG A 260 12.81 -17.89 -11.01
CA ARG A 260 12.80 -16.71 -11.90
C ARG A 260 13.71 -15.58 -11.35
N GLU A 261 14.97 -15.89 -11.04
CA GLU A 261 15.93 -14.91 -10.49
C GLU A 261 16.45 -13.97 -11.59
N LEU A 262 16.51 -12.67 -11.29
CA LEU A 262 17.08 -11.64 -12.16
C LEU A 262 18.25 -10.95 -11.43
N SER A 263 19.48 -11.20 -11.88
CA SER A 263 20.69 -10.63 -11.28
C SER A 263 21.00 -9.25 -11.89
N ALA A 264 21.06 -8.22 -11.04
CA ALA A 264 21.75 -6.98 -11.33
C ALA A 264 23.28 -7.18 -11.20
N PRO A 265 24.12 -6.36 -11.84
CA PRO A 265 25.55 -6.62 -11.93
C PRO A 265 26.26 -6.39 -10.59
N LYS A 266 27.27 -7.22 -10.31
CA LYS A 266 28.21 -7.01 -9.18
C LYS A 266 29.09 -5.78 -9.46
N PRO A 267 29.39 -4.96 -8.44
CA PRO A 267 30.34 -3.86 -8.60
C PRO A 267 31.72 -4.46 -8.90
N PRO A 268 32.56 -3.78 -9.71
CA PRO A 268 33.92 -4.24 -9.94
C PRO A 268 34.65 -4.36 -8.61
N ARG A 269 35.38 -5.47 -8.41
CA ARG A 269 36.18 -5.68 -7.21
C ARG A 269 37.25 -4.59 -7.15
N PRO A 270 37.54 -3.98 -5.99
CA PRO A 270 38.73 -3.16 -5.85
C PRO A 270 39.94 -4.05 -6.10
N CYS A 271 40.75 -3.68 -7.10
CA CYS A 271 42.10 -4.23 -7.24
C CYS A 271 42.90 -3.72 -6.03
N PHE A 272 43.24 -4.62 -5.11
CA PHE A 272 44.31 -4.40 -4.14
C PHE A 272 45.63 -4.87 -4.74
#